data_AF-A0A1S3CGM4-F1
#
_entry.id   AF-A0A1S3CGM4-F1
#
_cell.length_a   1.000
_cell.length_b   1.000
_cell.length_c   1.000
_cell.angle_alpha   90.00
_cell.angle_beta   90.00
_cell.angle_gamma   90.00
#
_symmetry.space_group_name_H-M   'P 1'
#
loop_
_entity.id
_entity.type
_entity.pdbx_description
1 polymer ?
#
loop_
_entity_poly.entity_id
_entity_poly.type
_entity_poly.pdbx_seq_one_letter_code
_entity_poly.pdbx_strand_id
1 'polypeptide(L)'
;MSFLFGSRKTPAELLRENKRMLDKSIREIERERQGLQSQEKKLIVEIKKNAKQGQMGAVKIMAKDLIRTRHQIEKFYKLKSQLQGVALRIQTLKSTQAMGEAMKGVTKAMGQMNRQMNLPALQKIMQEFERQNERMEMTSEVMADALDDALEGDEEEEETDELVNQVLDEIGIDINSELVNAPSASVSVSTANNRVAQAEAEDTGIDSDLQARLDNLRKM
;
A
#
# COMPACT_ATOMS: atom_id res chain seq x y z
N MET A 1 37.52 -42.28 -5.94
CA MET A 1 36.22 -42.26 -5.23
C MET A 1 36.26 -41.03 -4.32
N SER A 2 35.47 -39.96 -4.40
CA SER A 2 34.12 -39.71 -4.90
C SER A 2 34.07 -38.25 -5.39
N PHE A 3 33.76 -38.04 -6.67
CA PHE A 3 33.46 -36.74 -7.30
C PHE A 3 31.96 -36.69 -7.65
N LEU A 4 31.12 -37.25 -6.77
CA LEU A 4 29.71 -37.61 -7.06
C LEU A 4 28.67 -36.87 -6.22
N PHE A 5 29.04 -35.78 -5.55
CA PHE A 5 28.06 -34.88 -4.90
C PHE A 5 28.35 -33.44 -5.32
N GLY A 6 27.36 -32.79 -5.93
CA GLY A 6 27.44 -31.43 -6.43
C GLY A 6 28.07 -30.50 -5.42
N SER A 7 29.06 -29.73 -5.88
CA SER A 7 29.77 -28.73 -5.08
C SER A 7 28.77 -27.85 -4.33
N ARG A 8 28.91 -27.76 -3.00
CA ARG A 8 28.17 -26.79 -2.20
C ARG A 8 28.42 -25.41 -2.80
N LYS A 9 27.35 -24.73 -3.22
CA LYS A 9 27.42 -23.38 -3.80
C LYS A 9 28.17 -22.47 -2.84
N THR A 10 29.11 -21.70 -3.38
CA THR A 10 29.82 -20.70 -2.58
C THR A 10 28.83 -19.62 -2.11
N PRO A 11 29.11 -18.91 -1.00
CA PRO A 11 28.27 -17.79 -0.57
C PRO A 11 28.07 -16.74 -1.68
N ALA A 12 29.10 -16.50 -2.51
CA ALA A 12 29.01 -15.60 -3.65
C ALA A 12 28.06 -16.10 -4.75
N GLU A 13 28.03 -17.42 -5.00
CA GLU A 13 27.09 -18.04 -5.96
C GLU A 13 25.65 -17.99 -5.43
N LEU A 14 25.44 -18.26 -4.15
CA LEU A 14 24.13 -18.16 -3.50
C LEU A 14 23.57 -16.73 -3.57
N LEU A 15 24.39 -15.72 -3.26
CA LEU A 15 23.97 -14.31 -3.38
C LEU A 15 23.62 -13.92 -4.82
N ARG A 16 24.37 -14.43 -5.81
CA ARG A 16 24.07 -14.18 -7.24
C ARG A 16 22.79 -14.86 -7.69
N GLU A 17 22.56 -16.10 -7.25
CA GLU A 17 21.34 -16.85 -7.57
C GLU A 17 20.11 -16.21 -6.92
N ASN A 18 20.18 -15.87 -5.63
CA ASN A 18 19.10 -15.18 -4.92
C ASN A 18 18.77 -13.83 -5.57
N LYS A 19 19.79 -13.04 -5.95
CA LYS A 19 19.55 -11.79 -6.70
C LYS A 19 18.80 -12.05 -8.01
N ARG A 20 19.20 -13.06 -8.78
CA ARG A 20 18.51 -13.41 -10.04
C ARG A 20 17.08 -13.87 -9.81
N MET A 21 16.82 -14.62 -8.74
CA MET A 21 15.47 -15.04 -8.38
C MET A 21 14.61 -13.82 -8.00
N LEU A 22 15.13 -12.91 -7.18
CA LEU A 22 14.43 -11.67 -6.83
C LEU A 22 14.15 -10.80 -8.07
N ASP A 23 15.12 -10.61 -8.96
CA ASP A 23 14.95 -9.85 -10.21
C ASP A 23 13.86 -10.48 -11.09
N LYS A 24 13.75 -11.82 -11.10
CA LYS A 24 12.69 -12.54 -11.82
C LYS A 24 11.33 -12.31 -11.16
N SER A 25 11.22 -12.46 -9.84
CA SER A 25 9.99 -12.22 -9.09
C SER A 25 9.49 -10.78 -9.22
N ILE A 26 10.38 -9.79 -9.23
CA ILE A 26 10.04 -8.37 -9.47
C ILE A 26 9.36 -8.21 -10.85
N ARG A 27 9.87 -8.87 -11.88
CA ARG A 27 9.29 -8.82 -13.23
C ARG A 27 7.96 -9.55 -13.33
N GLU A 28 7.81 -10.67 -12.62
CA GLU A 28 6.54 -11.42 -12.56
C GLU A 28 5.46 -10.58 -11.87
N ILE A 29 5.77 -9.98 -10.72
CA ILE A 29 4.89 -9.02 -10.02
C ILE A 29 4.50 -7.85 -10.93
N GLU A 30 5.45 -7.29 -11.67
CA GLU A 30 5.16 -6.18 -12.57
C GLU A 30 4.22 -6.57 -13.72
N ARG A 31 4.35 -7.79 -14.24
CA ARG A 31 3.43 -8.33 -15.26
C ARG A 31 2.04 -8.58 -14.69
N GLU A 32 1.94 -9.19 -13.51
CA GLU A 32 0.66 -9.42 -12.83
C GLU A 32 -0.07 -8.10 -12.53
N ARG A 33 0.66 -7.12 -11.99
CA ARG A 33 0.15 -5.76 -11.75
C ARG A 33 -0.38 -5.11 -13.03
N GLN A 34 0.36 -5.20 -14.14
CA GLN A 34 -0.12 -4.66 -15.43
C GLN A 34 -1.37 -5.40 -15.94
N GLY A 35 -1.47 -6.70 -15.68
CA GLY A 35 -2.66 -7.50 -15.94
C GLY A 35 -3.86 -6.98 -15.15
N LEU A 36 -3.70 -6.77 -13.84
CA LEU A 36 -4.75 -6.22 -12.98
C LEU A 36 -5.16 -4.80 -13.39
N GLN A 37 -4.22 -3.93 -13.73
CA GLN A 37 -4.54 -2.58 -14.26
C GLN A 37 -5.37 -2.63 -15.55
N SER A 38 -5.15 -3.65 -16.38
CA SER A 38 -5.95 -3.85 -17.59
C SER A 38 -7.34 -4.38 -17.26
N GLN A 39 -7.47 -5.23 -16.23
CA GLN A 39 -8.75 -5.72 -15.72
C GLN A 39 -9.55 -4.59 -15.05
N GLU A 40 -8.91 -3.75 -14.24
CA GLU A 40 -9.48 -2.55 -13.62
C GLU A 40 -10.16 -1.66 -14.67
N LYS A 41 -9.45 -1.36 -15.76
CA LYS A 41 -10.00 -0.55 -16.87
C LYS A 41 -11.23 -1.20 -17.51
N LYS A 42 -11.24 -2.52 -17.67
CA LYS A 42 -12.40 -3.25 -18.22
C LYS A 42 -13.58 -3.22 -17.25
N LEU A 43 -13.33 -3.46 -15.96
CA LEU A 43 -14.34 -3.38 -14.90
C LEU A 43 -14.99 -2.00 -14.88
N ILE A 44 -14.21 -0.91 -14.94
CA ILE A 44 -14.75 0.45 -14.98
C ILE A 44 -15.71 0.65 -16.17
N VAL A 45 -15.35 0.15 -17.36
CA VAL A 45 -16.21 0.24 -18.55
C VAL A 45 -17.51 -0.56 -18.36
N GLU A 46 -17.43 -1.77 -17.79
CA GLU A 46 -18.59 -2.61 -17.54
C GLU A 46 -19.51 -2.04 -16.45
N ILE A 47 -18.95 -1.51 -15.37
CA ILE A 47 -19.68 -0.81 -14.30
C ILE A 47 -20.46 0.37 -14.90
N LYS A 48 -19.81 1.21 -15.73
CA LYS A 48 -20.49 2.32 -16.44
C LYS A 48 -21.61 1.84 -17.35
N LYS A 49 -21.43 0.71 -18.03
CA LYS A 49 -22.44 0.13 -18.92
C LYS A 49 -23.65 -0.38 -18.14
N ASN A 50 -23.43 -1.14 -17.07
CA ASN A 50 -24.49 -1.70 -16.23
C ASN A 50 -25.23 -0.61 -15.45
N ALA A 51 -24.54 0.47 -15.08
CA ALA A 51 -25.14 1.63 -14.48
C ALA A 51 -26.15 2.32 -15.41
N LYS A 52 -25.79 2.54 -16.68
CA LYS A 52 -26.70 3.08 -17.70
C LYS A 52 -27.91 2.18 -17.98
N GLN A 53 -27.83 0.90 -17.64
CA GLN A 53 -28.92 -0.07 -17.78
C GLN A 53 -29.80 -0.17 -16.53
N GLY A 54 -29.53 0.64 -15.48
CA GLY A 54 -30.27 0.62 -14.22
C GLY A 54 -30.01 -0.62 -13.35
N GLN A 55 -28.98 -1.42 -13.66
CA GLN A 55 -28.68 -2.67 -12.94
C GLN A 55 -27.85 -2.41 -11.66
N MET A 56 -28.41 -1.67 -10.71
CA MET A 56 -27.71 -1.23 -9.49
C MET A 56 -27.19 -2.37 -8.61
N GLY A 57 -27.88 -3.52 -8.58
CA GLY A 57 -27.39 -4.71 -7.88
C GLY A 57 -26.08 -5.24 -8.46
N ALA A 58 -25.96 -5.31 -9.79
CA ALA A 58 -24.74 -5.73 -10.46
C ALA A 58 -23.62 -4.69 -10.31
N VAL A 59 -23.95 -3.40 -10.42
CA VAL A 59 -23.01 -2.28 -10.23
C VAL A 59 -22.37 -2.31 -8.85
N LYS A 60 -23.15 -2.54 -7.79
CA LYS A 60 -22.62 -2.63 -6.42
C LYS A 60 -21.62 -3.78 -6.25
N ILE A 61 -21.92 -4.96 -6.81
CA ILE A 61 -21.02 -6.12 -6.75
C ILE A 61 -19.72 -5.82 -7.52
N MET A 62 -19.84 -5.31 -8.74
CA MET A 62 -18.68 -5.00 -9.58
C MET A 62 -17.82 -3.87 -9.01
N ALA A 63 -18.42 -2.93 -8.27
CA ALA A 63 -17.69 -1.88 -7.55
C ALA A 63 -16.85 -2.45 -6.40
N LYS A 64 -17.36 -3.47 -5.66
CA LYS A 64 -16.56 -4.19 -4.66
C LYS A 64 -15.38 -4.92 -5.32
N ASP A 65 -15.61 -5.58 -6.46
CA ASP A 65 -14.53 -6.23 -7.22
C ASP A 65 -13.48 -5.21 -7.72
N LEU A 66 -13.92 -4.00 -8.07
CA LEU A 66 -13.03 -2.92 -8.48
C LEU A 66 -12.14 -2.43 -7.31
N ILE A 67 -12.72 -2.22 -6.12
CA ILE A 67 -11.96 -1.87 -4.91
C ILE A 67 -10.92 -2.93 -4.60
N ARG A 68 -11.33 -4.21 -4.60
CA ARG A 68 -10.42 -5.33 -4.36
C ARG A 68 -9.28 -5.38 -5.38
N THR A 69 -9.58 -5.10 -6.64
CA THR A 69 -8.57 -5.04 -7.71
C THR A 69 -7.58 -3.88 -7.48
N ARG A 70 -8.07 -2.70 -7.08
CA ARG A 70 -7.22 -1.54 -6.76
C ARG A 70 -6.32 -1.82 -5.56
N HIS A 71 -6.86 -2.42 -4.51
CA HIS A 71 -6.08 -2.82 -3.33
C HIS A 71 -4.99 -3.84 -3.70
N GLN A 72 -5.29 -4.84 -4.55
CA GLN A 72 -4.28 -5.77 -5.06
C GLN A 72 -3.18 -5.06 -5.86
N ILE A 73 -3.54 -4.09 -6.71
CA ILE A 73 -2.56 -3.29 -7.47
C ILE A 73 -1.63 -2.52 -6.51
N GLU A 74 -2.18 -1.90 -5.46
CA GLU A 74 -1.41 -1.21 -4.43
C GLU A 74 -0.48 -2.17 -3.67
N LYS A 75 -0.99 -3.32 -3.25
CA LYS A 75 -0.21 -4.39 -2.62
C LYS A 75 0.96 -4.82 -3.49
N PHE A 76 0.77 -4.93 -4.81
CA PHE A 76 1.86 -5.22 -5.73
C PHE A 76 2.90 -4.09 -5.84
N TYR A 77 2.52 -2.82 -5.72
CA TYR A 77 3.50 -1.72 -5.62
C TYR A 77 4.32 -1.83 -4.34
N LYS A 78 3.67 -2.09 -3.19
CA LYS A 78 4.33 -2.30 -1.90
C LYS A 78 5.32 -3.48 -1.98
N LEU A 79 4.86 -4.64 -2.46
CA LEU A 79 5.70 -5.83 -2.66
C LEU A 79 6.89 -5.58 -3.60
N LYS A 80 6.69 -4.85 -4.71
CA LYS A 80 7.78 -4.48 -5.61
C LYS A 80 8.84 -3.65 -4.88
N SER A 81 8.41 -2.63 -4.13
CA SER A 81 9.30 -1.76 -3.36
C SER A 81 10.11 -2.57 -2.33
N GLN A 82 9.43 -3.47 -1.59
CA GLN A 82 10.06 -4.36 -0.62
C GLN A 82 11.13 -5.27 -1.27
N LEU A 83 10.81 -5.91 -2.39
CA LEU A 83 11.76 -6.76 -3.11
C LEU A 83 12.94 -5.97 -3.67
N GLN A 84 12.74 -4.74 -4.13
CA GLN A 84 13.82 -3.85 -4.56
C GLN A 84 14.73 -3.49 -3.38
N GLY A 85 14.17 -3.23 -2.19
CA GLY A 85 14.93 -3.02 -0.97
C GLY A 85 15.78 -4.24 -0.58
N VAL A 86 15.22 -5.44 -0.64
CA VAL A 86 15.96 -6.69 -0.39
C VAL A 86 17.06 -6.91 -1.44
N ALA A 87 16.78 -6.64 -2.72
CA ALA A 87 17.78 -6.75 -3.78
C ALA A 87 18.97 -5.80 -3.57
N LEU A 88 18.72 -4.59 -3.06
CA LEU A 88 19.77 -3.64 -2.67
C LEU A 88 20.59 -4.16 -1.50
N ARG A 89 19.94 -4.71 -0.45
CA ARG A 89 20.65 -5.33 0.68
C ARG A 89 21.54 -6.49 0.24
N ILE A 90 21.06 -7.36 -0.65
CA ILE A 90 21.88 -8.44 -1.24
C ILE A 90 23.08 -7.89 -2.02
N GLN A 91 22.91 -6.78 -2.73
CA GLN A 91 24.00 -6.13 -3.43
C GLN A 91 25.05 -5.57 -2.46
N THR A 92 24.63 -4.98 -1.34
CA THR A 92 25.53 -4.55 -0.26
C THR A 92 26.29 -5.74 0.32
N LEU A 93 25.60 -6.83 0.67
CA LEU A 93 26.21 -8.06 1.20
C LEU A 93 27.25 -8.64 0.25
N LYS A 94 26.99 -8.63 -1.06
CA LYS A 94 27.95 -9.09 -2.08
C LYS A 94 29.23 -8.23 -2.07
N SER A 95 29.10 -6.90 -1.95
CA SER A 95 30.23 -5.99 -1.86
C SER A 95 31.02 -6.19 -0.57
N THR A 96 30.34 -6.36 0.57
CA THR A 96 30.97 -6.66 1.87
C THR A 96 31.72 -7.98 1.83
N GLN A 97 31.15 -9.02 1.20
CA GLN A 97 31.83 -10.31 1.03
C GLN A 97 33.10 -10.16 0.18
N ALA A 98 33.03 -9.46 -0.96
CA ALA A 98 34.19 -9.23 -1.82
C ALA A 98 35.29 -8.44 -1.10
N MET A 99 34.92 -7.46 -0.27
CA MET A 99 35.85 -6.72 0.59
C MET A 99 36.49 -7.63 1.63
N GLY A 100 35.71 -8.51 2.28
CA GLY A 100 36.23 -9.51 3.21
C GLY A 100 37.20 -10.50 2.57
N GLU A 101 36.92 -10.96 1.34
CA GLU A 101 37.81 -11.82 0.56
C GLU A 101 39.12 -11.09 0.20
N ALA A 102 39.04 -9.83 -0.24
CA ALA A 102 40.20 -9.00 -0.52
C ALA A 102 41.04 -8.75 0.74
N MET A 103 40.40 -8.40 1.85
CA MET A 103 41.05 -8.23 3.16
C MET A 103 41.70 -9.52 3.64
N LYS A 104 41.07 -10.69 3.44
CA LYS A 104 41.69 -11.98 3.75
C LYS A 104 42.96 -12.23 2.94
N GLY A 105 42.97 -11.85 1.66
CA GLY A 105 44.16 -11.88 0.80
C GLY A 105 45.26 -10.95 1.30
N VAL A 106 44.90 -9.71 1.64
CA VAL A 106 45.82 -8.70 2.20
C VAL A 106 46.38 -9.18 3.54
N THR A 107 45.55 -9.64 4.48
CA THR A 107 45.98 -10.16 5.78
C THR A 107 46.87 -11.39 5.63
N LYS A 108 46.64 -12.25 4.64
CA LYS A 108 47.52 -13.39 4.35
C LYS A 108 48.89 -12.92 3.85
N ALA A 109 48.93 -11.95 2.93
CA ALA A 109 50.17 -11.34 2.45
C ALA A 109 50.90 -10.57 3.56
N MET A 110 50.16 -9.80 4.37
CA MET A 110 50.67 -9.10 5.54
C MET A 110 51.12 -10.07 6.64
N GLY A 111 50.49 -11.23 6.82
CA GLY A 111 50.96 -12.26 7.76
C GLY A 111 52.26 -12.92 7.31
N GLN A 112 52.41 -13.13 5.99
CA GLN A 112 53.67 -13.56 5.40
C GLN A 112 54.76 -12.48 5.53
N MET A 113 54.38 -11.20 5.43
CA MET A 113 55.28 -10.04 5.62
C MET A 113 55.60 -9.73 7.09
N ASN A 114 54.65 -9.93 8.02
CA ASN A 114 54.78 -9.71 9.46
C ASN A 114 55.63 -10.79 10.15
N ARG A 115 55.72 -11.99 9.53
CA ARG A 115 56.80 -12.94 9.86
C ARG A 115 58.20 -12.36 9.62
N GLN A 116 58.30 -11.25 8.88
CA GLN A 116 59.55 -10.51 8.63
C GLN A 116 59.56 -9.07 9.21
N MET A 117 58.43 -8.45 9.63
CA MET A 117 58.42 -7.17 10.40
C MET A 117 57.09 -6.83 11.15
N ASN A 118 57.21 -6.53 12.46
CA ASN A 118 56.41 -5.69 13.40
C ASN A 118 54.86 -5.84 13.56
N LEU A 119 54.46 -6.39 14.73
CA LEU A 119 53.10 -6.59 15.27
C LEU A 119 52.18 -5.35 15.54
N PRO A 120 52.65 -4.12 15.85
CA PRO A 120 51.76 -3.03 16.33
C PRO A 120 50.77 -2.47 15.31
N ALA A 121 51.08 -2.51 14.01
CA ALA A 121 50.21 -1.96 12.97
C ALA A 121 48.96 -2.83 12.73
N LEU A 122 49.05 -4.14 12.99
CA LEU A 122 47.94 -5.08 12.81
C LEU A 122 46.81 -4.86 13.82
N GLN A 123 47.15 -4.59 15.09
CA GLN A 123 46.16 -4.28 16.12
C GLN A 123 45.34 -3.03 15.77
N LYS A 124 45.99 -2.00 15.21
CA LYS A 124 45.32 -0.75 14.83
C LYS A 124 44.36 -0.94 13.65
N ILE A 125 44.70 -1.81 12.69
CA ILE A 125 43.84 -2.13 11.55
C ILE A 125 42.62 -2.95 11.99
N MET A 126 42.80 -3.91 12.91
CA MET A 126 41.65 -4.65 13.45
C MET A 126 40.72 -3.78 14.29
N GLN A 127 41.27 -2.86 15.09
CA GLN A 127 40.45 -1.90 15.86
C GLN A 127 39.66 -0.96 14.96
N GLU A 128 40.25 -0.44 13.89
CA GLU A 128 39.52 0.42 12.95
C GLU A 128 38.50 -0.38 12.14
N PHE A 129 38.78 -1.66 11.84
CA PHE A 129 37.81 -2.56 11.21
C PHE A 129 36.60 -2.82 12.12
N GLU A 130 36.81 -3.16 13.40
CA GLU A 130 35.72 -3.36 14.37
C GLU A 130 34.86 -2.09 14.50
N ARG A 131 35.49 -0.90 14.58
CA ARG A 131 34.78 0.38 14.67
C ARG A 131 33.96 0.71 13.43
N GLN A 132 34.46 0.36 12.24
CA GLN A 132 33.73 0.55 10.97
C GLN A 132 32.61 -0.49 10.83
N ASN A 133 32.81 -1.70 11.32
CA ASN A 133 31.82 -2.77 11.29
C ASN A 133 30.66 -2.49 12.25
N GLU A 134 30.93 -1.99 13.46
CA GLU A 134 29.88 -1.49 14.39
C GLU A 134 29.08 -0.35 13.77
N ARG A 135 29.73 0.58 13.05
CA ARG A 135 29.02 1.64 12.31
C ARG A 135 28.12 1.10 11.19
N MET A 136 28.57 0.05 10.51
CA MET A 136 27.78 -0.63 9.49
C MET A 136 26.58 -1.37 10.10
N GLU A 137 26.77 -2.02 11.25
CA GLU A 137 25.71 -2.71 11.98
C GLU A 137 24.65 -1.73 12.47
N MET A 138 25.07 -0.60 13.05
CA MET A 138 24.18 0.51 13.47
C MET A 138 23.38 1.09 12.29
N THR A 139 23.99 1.25 11.11
CA THR A 139 23.26 1.72 9.92
C THR A 139 22.33 0.67 9.33
N SER A 140 22.64 -0.61 9.52
CA SER A 140 21.77 -1.71 9.13
C SER A 140 20.58 -1.86 10.06
N GLU A 141 20.75 -1.59 11.36
CA GLU A 141 19.70 -1.60 12.39
C GLU A 141 18.73 -0.43 12.18
N VAL A 142 19.24 0.79 11.93
CA VAL A 142 18.40 1.94 11.54
C VAL A 142 17.64 1.70 10.23
N MET A 143 18.23 0.93 9.31
CA MET A 143 17.55 0.53 8.07
C MET A 143 16.59 -0.66 8.25
N ALA A 144 16.68 -1.39 9.35
CA ALA A 144 15.70 -2.41 9.75
C ALA A 144 14.51 -1.74 10.43
N ASP A 145 14.75 -0.82 11.37
CA ASP A 145 13.70 -0.02 12.03
C ASP A 145 12.90 0.81 11.02
N ALA A 146 13.56 1.47 10.06
CA ALA A 146 12.84 2.19 8.99
C ALA A 146 12.04 1.29 8.04
N LEU A 147 12.35 -0.01 8.03
CA LEU A 147 11.57 -0.99 7.27
C LEU A 147 10.40 -1.54 8.09
N ASP A 148 10.58 -1.73 9.41
CA ASP A 148 9.53 -2.14 10.35
C ASP A 148 8.48 -1.02 10.53
N ASP A 149 8.90 0.24 10.62
CA ASP A 149 7.99 1.42 10.65
C ASP A 149 7.19 1.56 9.34
N ALA A 150 7.73 1.08 8.22
CA ALA A 150 7.03 1.01 6.95
C ALA A 150 6.12 -0.24 6.81
N LEU A 151 6.22 -1.19 7.74
CA LEU A 151 5.45 -2.43 7.79
C LEU A 151 4.27 -2.37 8.77
N GLU A 152 4.28 -1.45 9.75
CA GLU A 152 3.27 -1.39 10.82
C GLU A 152 1.94 -0.70 10.41
N GLY A 153 1.80 -0.29 9.13
CA GLY A 153 0.62 0.43 8.62
C GLY A 153 -0.47 -0.43 7.96
N ASP A 154 -0.55 -1.73 8.26
CA ASP A 154 -1.65 -2.59 7.80
C ASP A 154 -2.87 -2.42 8.73
N GLU A 155 -3.46 -1.23 8.73
CA GLU A 155 -4.88 -1.11 9.04
C GLU A 155 -5.63 -1.66 7.82
N GLU A 156 -6.15 -2.87 7.95
CA GLU A 156 -7.13 -3.43 7.02
C GLU A 156 -8.29 -2.43 6.91
N GLU A 157 -8.31 -1.65 5.82
CA GLU A 157 -9.49 -0.86 5.45
C GLU A 157 -10.64 -1.85 5.28
N GLU A 158 -11.55 -1.87 6.26
CA GLU A 158 -12.81 -2.57 6.13
C GLU A 158 -13.45 -2.14 4.79
N GLU A 159 -13.81 -3.12 3.95
CA GLU A 159 -14.50 -2.89 2.67
C GLU A 159 -15.90 -2.33 2.97
N THR A 160 -15.98 -1.06 3.35
CA THR A 160 -17.22 -0.41 3.74
C THR A 160 -18.05 -0.06 2.51
N ASP A 161 -19.38 -0.05 2.67
CA ASP A 161 -20.28 0.41 1.62
C ASP A 161 -20.05 1.91 1.29
N GLU A 162 -19.37 2.66 2.16
CA GLU A 162 -18.93 4.04 1.91
C GLU A 162 -17.85 4.11 0.83
N LEU A 163 -16.85 3.22 0.87
CA LEU A 163 -15.82 3.11 -0.17
C LEU A 163 -16.44 2.77 -1.53
N VAL A 164 -17.47 1.92 -1.54
CA VAL A 164 -18.22 1.59 -2.76
C VAL A 164 -18.88 2.83 -3.35
N ASN A 165 -19.56 3.63 -2.52
CA ASN A 165 -20.21 4.85 -3.00
C ASN A 165 -19.18 5.86 -3.51
N GLN A 166 -18.06 6.04 -2.80
CA GLN A 166 -16.96 6.92 -3.23
C GLN A 166 -16.40 6.51 -4.60
N VAL A 167 -16.21 5.22 -4.85
CA VAL A 167 -15.72 4.74 -6.16
C VAL A 167 -16.76 4.94 -7.26
N LEU A 168 -18.06 4.78 -6.97
CA LEU A 168 -19.13 5.04 -7.94
C LEU A 168 -19.19 6.54 -8.31
N ASP A 169 -18.99 7.42 -7.33
CA ASP A 169 -18.90 8.87 -7.54
C ASP A 169 -17.68 9.24 -8.38
N GLU A 170 -16.51 8.65 -8.11
CA GLU A 170 -15.27 8.85 -8.91
C GLU A 170 -15.46 8.44 -10.38
N ILE A 171 -16.23 7.38 -10.62
CA ILE A 171 -16.53 6.86 -11.96
C ILE A 171 -17.55 7.76 -12.68
N GLY A 172 -18.23 8.65 -11.96
CA GLY A 172 -19.27 9.55 -12.45
C GLY A 172 -20.63 8.86 -12.60
N ILE A 173 -20.90 7.84 -11.78
CA ILE A 173 -22.21 7.18 -11.69
C ILE A 173 -22.93 7.81 -10.51
N ASP A 174 -23.49 9.00 -10.75
CA ASP A 174 -24.26 9.69 -9.73
C ASP A 174 -25.61 8.97 -9.57
N ILE A 175 -25.74 8.14 -8.54
CA ILE A 175 -26.96 7.41 -8.18
C ILE A 175 -28.16 8.37 -8.02
N ASN A 176 -27.89 9.66 -7.76
CA ASN A 176 -28.92 10.69 -7.59
C ASN A 176 -29.51 11.23 -8.91
N SER A 177 -28.91 10.92 -10.06
CA SER A 177 -29.40 11.43 -11.36
C SER A 177 -30.73 10.80 -11.82
N GLU A 178 -31.14 9.67 -11.23
CA GLU A 178 -32.47 9.07 -11.46
C GLU A 178 -33.53 9.56 -10.45
N LEU A 179 -33.16 10.13 -9.30
CA LEU A 179 -34.13 10.73 -8.37
C LEU A 179 -34.70 12.07 -8.88
N VAL A 180 -34.00 12.74 -9.79
CA VAL A 180 -34.46 13.99 -10.45
C VAL A 180 -35.36 13.71 -11.66
N ASN A 181 -35.41 12.46 -12.15
CA ASN A 181 -36.23 12.06 -13.31
C ASN A 181 -37.49 11.26 -12.94
N ALA A 182 -37.95 11.32 -11.68
CA ALA A 182 -39.32 10.92 -11.38
C ALA A 182 -40.28 11.99 -11.96
N PRO A 183 -41.15 11.64 -12.93
CA PRO A 183 -42.05 12.62 -13.52
C PRO A 183 -42.96 13.19 -12.43
N SER A 184 -43.02 14.51 -12.38
CA SER A 184 -43.96 15.31 -11.60
C SER A 184 -45.37 14.96 -12.06
N ALA A 185 -45.95 13.90 -11.49
CA ALA A 185 -47.37 13.62 -11.60
C ALA A 185 -48.08 14.68 -10.76
N SER A 186 -48.34 15.82 -11.40
CA SER A 186 -49.29 16.83 -10.96
C SER A 186 -50.62 16.13 -10.67
N VAL A 187 -50.89 15.87 -9.39
CA VAL A 187 -52.21 15.44 -8.94
C VAL A 187 -53.13 16.64 -9.12
N SER A 188 -53.81 16.70 -10.26
CA SER A 188 -54.96 17.56 -10.48
C SER A 188 -56.10 17.05 -9.61
N VAL A 189 -56.23 17.56 -8.39
CA VAL A 189 -57.45 17.38 -7.59
C VAL A 189 -58.37 18.55 -7.88
N SER A 190 -59.44 18.24 -8.59
CA SER A 190 -60.58 19.10 -8.85
C SER A 190 -61.30 19.47 -7.55
N THR A 191 -61.63 20.76 -7.47
CA THR A 191 -62.41 21.53 -6.51
C THR A 191 -63.56 20.81 -5.78
N ALA A 192 -63.59 20.89 -4.45
CA ALA A 192 -64.83 20.96 -3.66
C ALA A 192 -64.62 21.78 -2.37
N ASN A 193 -65.19 22.98 -2.39
CA ASN A 193 -65.56 23.89 -1.29
C ASN A 193 -65.21 23.49 0.16
N ASN A 194 -64.33 24.25 0.80
CA ASN A 194 -64.73 24.99 2.01
C ASN A 194 -63.84 26.22 2.22
N ARG A 195 -64.46 27.39 2.36
CA ARG A 195 -63.82 28.66 2.70
C ARG A 195 -63.41 28.64 4.18
N VAL A 196 -62.13 28.85 4.46
CA VAL A 196 -61.70 29.69 5.61
C VAL A 196 -60.46 30.44 5.15
N ALA A 197 -60.52 31.77 5.25
CA ALA A 197 -59.42 32.66 4.98
C ALA A 197 -58.30 32.46 6.01
N GLN A 198 -57.05 32.34 5.56
CA GLN A 198 -55.91 32.50 6.44
C GLN A 198 -55.04 33.63 5.89
N ALA A 199 -55.05 34.71 6.66
CA ALA A 199 -54.23 35.89 6.48
C ALA A 199 -52.76 35.55 6.69
N GLU A 200 -51.91 36.34 6.04
CA GLU A 200 -50.49 36.48 6.34
C GLU A 200 -50.28 36.72 7.84
N ALA A 201 -49.44 35.89 8.45
CA ALA A 201 -48.78 36.18 9.71
C ALA A 201 -47.42 35.47 9.71
N GLU A 202 -46.37 36.29 9.58
CA GLU A 202 -45.02 36.03 10.05
C GLU A 202 -45.09 35.59 11.52
N ASP A 203 -44.52 34.43 11.91
CA ASP A 203 -44.24 34.18 13.33
C ASP A 203 -43.32 32.97 13.59
N THR A 204 -42.08 33.26 14.01
CA THR A 204 -41.43 32.81 15.27
C THR A 204 -41.48 31.34 15.76
N GLY A 205 -41.94 30.37 14.97
CA GLY A 205 -42.12 28.99 15.45
C GLY A 205 -40.85 28.15 15.72
N ILE A 206 -39.66 28.60 15.30
CA ILE A 206 -38.42 27.81 15.44
C ILE A 206 -37.72 28.11 16.78
N ASP A 207 -37.82 29.33 17.30
CA ASP A 207 -37.17 29.72 18.55
C ASP A 207 -37.86 29.12 19.78
N SER A 208 -39.19 28.95 19.77
CA SER A 208 -39.93 28.39 20.91
C SER A 208 -39.60 26.90 21.15
N ASP A 209 -39.45 26.11 20.09
CA ASP A 209 -39.07 24.69 20.17
C ASP A 209 -37.59 24.52 20.58
N LEU A 210 -36.71 25.44 20.19
CA LEU A 210 -35.31 25.46 20.61
C LEU A 210 -35.15 25.88 22.08
N GLN A 211 -35.95 26.85 22.55
CA GLN A 211 -35.97 27.27 23.96
C GLN A 211 -36.44 26.12 24.87
N ALA A 212 -37.48 25.39 24.46
CA ALA A 212 -38.01 24.26 25.24
C ALA A 212 -37.00 23.11 25.36
N ARG A 213 -36.18 22.87 24.33
CA ARG A 213 -35.08 21.90 24.38
C ARG A 213 -33.92 22.34 25.27
N LEU A 214 -33.60 23.64 25.29
CA LEU A 214 -32.56 24.21 26.16
C LEU A 214 -32.94 24.14 27.65
N ASP A 215 -34.20 24.41 27.99
CA ASP A 215 -34.66 24.38 29.39
C ASP A 215 -34.70 22.95 29.96
N ASN A 216 -34.94 21.93 29.13
CA ASN A 216 -34.85 20.52 29.53
C ASN A 216 -33.41 20.06 29.79
N LEU A 217 -32.43 20.60 29.08
CA LEU A 217 -30.99 20.34 29.31
C LEU A 217 -30.46 21.04 30.56
N ARG A 218 -31.07 22.16 30.96
CA ARG A 218 -30.70 22.92 32.15
C ARG A 218 -31.23 22.36 33.47
N LYS A 219 -32.14 21.38 33.41
CA LYS A 219 -32.75 20.72 34.57
C LYS A 219 -32.18 19.32 34.87
N MET A 220 -31.25 18.82 34.07
CA MET A 220 -30.36 17.70 34.42
C MET A 220 -29.09 18.23 35.08
#